data_AF-A0A940DWX4-F1
#
_entry.id   AF-A0A940DWX4-F1
#
_cell.length_a   1.000
_cell.length_b   1.000
_cell.length_c   1.000
_cell.angle_alpha   90.00
_cell.angle_beta   90.00
_cell.angle_gamma   90.00
#
_symmetry.space_group_name_H-M   'P 1'
#
loop_
_entity.id
_entity.type
_entity.pdbx_description
1 polymer ?
#
loop_
_entity_poly.entity_id
_entity_poly.type
_entity_poly.pdbx_seq_one_letter_code
_entity_poly.pdbx_strand_id
1 'polypeptide(L)'
;MEKKELVIPAFFGPQGLTAASANHIADMAKENYQAIEKRFSLMDFHKKTVALIGSSDETVLSYGTSKEQFAGIQEDLNEVVDLKRLIAYLREAIKAKETLAEEAGNITSEKLDRLLENQPVKEPELTEREVMDSWTIKERNRFLSLETKCAVIGKFIHPDGDYSAARSMYMERMAAPKSVEENGRDTLVYTYYPNVDAAEVETLFFSLQAEHRSAQAELNGMKHDIEQTIAVDKAEKSGRWAVAQEKWAAEVALAREELNREREEKRKEVEALKIVIPDNLRQIYERLRKF
;
A
#
# COMPACT_ATOMS: atom_id res chain seq x y z
N MET A 1 10.89 24.47 -9.69
CA MET A 1 9.77 23.94 -8.89
C MET A 1 9.15 25.12 -8.19
N GLU A 2 7.96 25.53 -8.62
CA GLU A 2 7.17 26.52 -7.88
C GLU A 2 6.75 25.86 -6.57
N LYS A 3 7.27 26.35 -5.45
CA LYS A 3 6.73 26.01 -4.14
C LYS A 3 5.28 26.46 -4.15
N LYS A 4 4.35 25.56 -3.87
CA LYS A 4 2.94 25.94 -3.70
C LYS A 4 2.87 26.74 -2.39
N GLU A 5 3.07 28.05 -2.49
CA GLU A 5 3.06 28.93 -1.34
C GLU A 5 1.66 28.96 -0.71
N LEU A 6 1.61 28.83 0.61
CA LEU A 6 0.37 28.98 1.37
C LEU A 6 -0.13 30.41 1.19
N VAL A 7 -1.36 30.57 0.71
CA VAL A 7 -1.99 31.89 0.56
C VAL A 7 -2.55 32.29 1.91
N ILE A 8 -1.86 33.20 2.61
CA ILE A 8 -2.25 33.67 3.94
C ILE A 8 -3.47 34.62 3.82
N PRO A 9 -4.64 34.29 4.39
CA PRO A 9 -5.80 35.17 4.37
C PRO A 9 -5.60 36.45 5.18
N ALA A 10 -6.37 37.49 4.85
CA ALA A 10 -6.32 38.81 5.50
C ALA A 10 -6.96 38.85 6.91
N PHE A 11 -6.56 37.92 7.78
CA PHE A 11 -6.90 37.89 9.22
C PHE A 11 -5.66 38.01 10.11
N PHE A 12 -4.47 37.79 9.53
CA PHE A 12 -3.26 37.53 10.29
C PHE A 12 -2.22 38.64 10.17
N GLY A 13 -1.42 38.81 11.23
CA GLY A 13 -0.36 39.80 11.28
C GLY A 13 0.68 39.48 12.36
N PRO A 14 1.72 40.33 12.49
CA PRO A 14 2.82 40.11 13.43
C PRO A 14 2.41 40.27 14.90
N GLN A 15 1.31 40.98 15.16
CA GLN A 15 0.76 41.21 16.48
C GLN A 15 -0.73 40.88 16.50
N GLY A 16 -1.22 40.27 17.57
CA GLY A 16 -2.63 39.90 17.70
C GLY A 16 -2.85 38.71 18.63
N LEU A 17 -4.00 38.07 18.49
CA LEU A 17 -4.41 36.96 19.33
C LEU A 17 -3.90 35.62 18.80
N THR A 18 -3.52 34.73 19.72
CA THR A 18 -3.49 33.29 19.43
C THR A 18 -4.91 32.75 19.21
N ALA A 19 -5.06 31.62 18.52
CA ALA A 19 -6.37 30.97 18.36
C ALA A 19 -7.04 30.65 19.72
N ALA A 20 -6.25 30.22 20.72
CA ALA A 20 -6.74 29.97 22.08
C ALA A 20 -7.30 31.24 22.73
N SER A 21 -6.55 32.35 22.67
CA SER A 21 -7.02 33.64 23.19
C SER A 21 -8.23 34.16 22.42
N ALA A 22 -8.27 34.04 21.09
CA ALA A 22 -9.43 34.40 20.28
C ALA A 22 -10.68 33.59 20.65
N ASN A 23 -10.53 32.29 20.88
CA ASN A 23 -11.62 31.44 21.39
C ASN A 23 -12.13 31.93 22.75
N HIS A 24 -11.23 32.22 23.68
CA HIS A 24 -11.60 32.73 25.00
C HIS A 24 -12.37 34.06 24.92
N ILE A 25 -11.92 35.02 24.11
CA ILE A 25 -12.64 36.28 23.88
C ILE A 25 -14.03 36.00 23.27
N ALA A 26 -14.12 35.10 22.30
CA ALA A 26 -15.40 34.76 21.67
C ALA A 26 -16.38 34.12 22.68
N ASP A 27 -15.88 33.31 23.61
CA ASP A 27 -16.69 32.69 24.65
C ASP A 27 -17.13 33.72 25.71
N MET A 28 -16.26 34.66 26.11
CA MET A 28 -16.68 35.78 26.97
C MET A 28 -17.71 36.68 26.29
N ALA A 29 -17.51 37.01 25.01
CA ALA A 29 -18.50 37.76 24.23
C ALA A 29 -19.85 37.02 24.20
N LYS A 30 -19.80 35.68 24.12
CA LYS A 30 -20.98 34.82 24.13
C LYS A 30 -21.74 34.89 25.45
N GLU A 31 -21.04 34.72 26.56
CA GLU A 31 -21.64 34.82 27.90
C GLU A 31 -22.29 36.20 28.12
N ASN A 32 -21.63 37.27 27.70
CA ASN A 32 -22.15 38.63 27.80
C ASN A 32 -23.45 38.80 27.01
N TYR A 33 -23.47 38.45 25.72
CA TYR A 33 -24.70 38.64 24.92
C TYR A 33 -25.82 37.70 25.41
N GLN A 34 -25.51 36.50 25.90
CA GLN A 34 -26.49 35.58 26.46
C GLN A 34 -27.13 36.12 27.75
N ALA A 35 -26.36 36.84 28.58
CA ALA A 35 -26.92 37.53 29.74
C ALA A 35 -27.92 38.62 29.32
N ILE A 36 -27.64 39.35 28.24
CA ILE A 36 -28.56 40.36 27.68
C ILE A 36 -29.80 39.69 27.08
N GLU A 37 -29.62 38.65 26.25
CA GLU A 37 -30.74 37.89 25.67
C GLU A 37 -31.64 37.25 26.74
N LYS A 38 -31.07 36.83 27.88
CA LYS A 38 -31.85 36.35 29.03
C LYS A 38 -32.66 37.47 29.68
N ARG A 39 -32.15 38.71 29.73
CA ARG A 39 -32.97 39.86 30.19
C ARG A 39 -34.13 40.11 29.21
N PHE A 40 -33.88 40.03 27.91
CA PHE A 40 -34.93 40.16 26.90
C PHE A 40 -35.98 39.05 27.00
N SER A 41 -35.59 37.80 27.32
CA SER A 41 -36.56 36.70 27.46
C SER A 41 -37.45 36.82 28.71
N LEU A 42 -37.02 37.61 29.71
CA LEU A 42 -37.78 37.90 30.92
C LEU A 42 -38.60 39.20 30.81
N MET A 43 -38.56 39.87 29.66
CA MET A 43 -39.26 41.13 29.44
C MET A 43 -40.77 40.93 29.46
N ASP A 44 -41.48 41.76 30.25
CA ASP A 44 -42.93 41.73 30.36
C ASP A 44 -43.45 43.15 30.56
N PHE A 45 -44.28 43.65 29.65
CA PHE A 45 -44.80 45.02 29.71
C PHE A 45 -46.05 45.17 30.58
N HIS A 46 -46.39 44.14 31.37
CA HIS A 46 -47.59 44.12 32.20
C HIS A 46 -47.22 43.97 33.68
N LYS A 47 -47.90 44.75 34.53
CA LYS A 47 -47.94 44.49 35.98
C LYS A 47 -48.92 43.34 36.24
N LYS A 48 -48.51 42.35 37.04
CA LYS A 48 -49.34 41.21 37.44
C LYS A 48 -49.68 41.31 38.93
N THR A 49 -50.97 41.28 39.25
CA THR A 49 -51.48 41.26 40.63
C THR A 49 -52.43 40.07 40.82
N VAL A 50 -52.63 39.64 42.07
CA VAL A 50 -53.58 38.59 42.45
C VAL A 50 -54.37 39.03 43.68
N ALA A 51 -55.66 38.70 43.70
CA ALA A 51 -56.55 38.92 44.84
C ALA A 51 -57.41 37.67 45.10
N LEU A 52 -57.73 37.41 46.37
CA LEU A 52 -58.66 36.35 46.75
C LEU A 52 -60.10 36.81 46.50
N ILE A 53 -60.98 35.92 46.04
CA ILE A 53 -62.39 36.27 45.82
C ILE A 53 -63.02 36.70 47.16
N GLY A 54 -63.47 37.96 47.24
CA GLY A 54 -64.04 38.57 48.46
C GLY A 54 -63.06 39.41 49.28
N SER A 55 -61.78 39.49 48.90
CA SER A 55 -60.77 40.40 49.47
C SER A 55 -60.69 41.70 48.67
N SER A 56 -60.54 42.85 49.35
CA SER A 56 -60.20 44.15 48.71
C SER A 56 -58.71 44.32 48.43
N ASP A 57 -57.86 43.45 49.00
CA ASP A 57 -56.40 43.62 48.95
C ASP A 57 -55.79 42.82 47.80
N GLU A 58 -55.01 43.51 46.97
CA GLU A 58 -54.22 42.93 45.88
C GLU A 58 -52.77 42.71 46.32
N THR A 59 -52.23 41.52 46.03
CA THR A 59 -50.79 41.25 46.13
C THR A 59 -50.14 41.39 44.75
N VAL A 60 -49.06 42.17 44.66
CA VAL A 60 -48.30 42.29 43.40
C VAL A 60 -47.41 41.07 43.22
N LEU A 61 -47.60 40.34 42.11
CA LEU A 61 -46.79 39.19 41.73
C LEU A 61 -45.56 39.59 40.91
N SER A 62 -45.69 40.61 40.05
CA SER A 62 -44.59 41.16 39.26
C SER A 62 -44.90 42.59 38.80
N TYR A 63 -43.87 43.43 38.77
CA TYR A 63 -43.94 44.79 38.24
C TYR A 63 -43.66 44.86 36.72
N GLY A 64 -43.25 43.76 36.09
CA GLY A 64 -42.83 43.76 34.69
C GLY A 64 -41.53 44.54 34.47
N THR A 65 -41.30 44.96 33.24
CA THR A 65 -40.14 45.75 32.78
C THR A 65 -40.30 47.23 33.14
N SER A 66 -39.29 47.81 33.77
CA SER A 66 -39.30 49.22 34.18
C SER A 66 -39.11 50.19 33.00
N LYS A 67 -39.39 51.48 33.22
CA LYS A 67 -39.16 52.53 32.20
C LYS A 67 -37.69 52.66 31.84
N GLU A 68 -36.80 52.53 32.80
CA GLU A 68 -35.34 52.58 32.62
C GLU A 68 -34.87 51.38 31.79
N GLN A 69 -35.37 50.17 32.10
CA GLN A 69 -35.08 48.97 31.32
C GLN A 69 -35.58 49.10 29.88
N PHE A 70 -36.78 49.67 29.67
CA PHE A 70 -37.33 49.91 28.34
C PHE A 70 -36.47 50.90 27.52
N ALA A 71 -36.02 51.99 28.14
CA ALA A 71 -35.16 52.99 27.49
C ALA A 71 -33.79 52.40 27.07
N GLY A 72 -33.28 51.42 27.82
CA GLY A 72 -32.00 50.76 27.53
C GLY A 72 -32.04 49.66 26.47
N ILE A 73 -33.22 49.25 25.96
CA ILE A 73 -33.33 48.12 25.02
C ILE A 73 -32.50 48.33 23.75
N GLN A 74 -32.53 49.54 23.17
CA GLN A 74 -31.79 49.83 21.94
C GLN A 74 -30.28 49.70 22.14
N GLU A 75 -29.78 50.15 23.28
CA GLU A 75 -28.36 50.04 23.65
C GLU A 75 -27.97 48.58 23.86
N ASP A 76 -28.78 47.81 24.60
CA ASP A 76 -28.59 46.38 24.81
C ASP A 76 -28.62 45.58 23.48
N LEU A 77 -29.47 45.97 22.51
CA LEU A 77 -29.50 45.35 21.19
C LEU A 77 -28.23 45.64 20.37
N ASN A 78 -27.78 46.90 20.35
CA ASN A 78 -26.54 47.27 19.67
C ASN A 78 -25.33 46.53 20.26
N GLU A 79 -25.33 46.38 21.59
CA GLU A 79 -24.33 45.62 22.33
C GLU A 79 -24.32 44.13 21.91
N VAL A 80 -25.48 43.49 21.80
CA VAL A 80 -25.59 42.10 21.28
C VAL A 80 -25.05 42.00 19.85
N VAL A 81 -25.36 42.97 18.98
CA VAL A 81 -24.87 43.00 17.59
C VAL A 81 -23.34 43.07 17.56
N ASP A 82 -22.76 43.97 18.36
CA ASP A 82 -21.32 44.16 18.44
C ASP A 82 -20.59 42.92 18.95
N LEU A 83 -21.10 42.28 20.00
CA LEU A 83 -20.56 41.02 20.51
C LEU A 83 -20.62 39.90 19.47
N LYS A 84 -21.76 39.74 18.77
CA LYS A 84 -21.91 38.72 17.71
C LYS A 84 -21.02 38.98 16.49
N ARG A 85 -20.82 40.26 16.10
CA ARG A 85 -19.88 40.63 15.02
C ARG A 85 -18.44 40.26 15.36
N LEU A 86 -18.01 40.53 16.61
CA LEU A 86 -16.68 40.13 17.08
C LEU A 86 -16.53 38.61 17.06
N ILE A 87 -17.52 37.85 17.56
CA ILE A 87 -17.52 36.39 17.53
C ILE A 87 -17.39 35.86 16.09
N ALA A 88 -18.20 36.37 15.17
CA ALA A 88 -18.19 35.93 13.77
C ALA A 88 -16.80 36.11 13.14
N TYR A 89 -16.18 37.27 13.33
CA TYR A 89 -14.83 37.54 12.84
C TYR A 89 -13.79 36.60 13.45
N LEU A 90 -13.81 36.39 14.77
CA LEU A 90 -12.85 35.53 15.46
C LEU A 90 -12.99 34.06 15.02
N ARG A 91 -14.22 33.56 14.87
CA ARG A 91 -14.47 32.18 14.43
C ARG A 91 -13.99 31.94 13.01
N GLU A 92 -14.21 32.89 12.10
CA GLU A 92 -13.72 32.77 10.72
C GLU A 92 -12.19 32.81 10.66
N ALA A 93 -11.55 33.69 11.44
CA ALA A 93 -10.09 33.75 11.54
C ALA A 93 -9.47 32.48 12.13
N ILE A 94 -10.12 31.86 13.13
CA ILE A 94 -9.69 30.57 13.70
C ILE A 94 -9.80 29.47 12.65
N LYS A 95 -10.94 29.37 11.97
CA LYS A 95 -11.16 28.37 10.92
C LYS A 95 -10.15 28.51 9.78
N ALA A 96 -9.87 29.75 9.34
CA ALA A 96 -8.85 30.01 8.34
C ALA A 96 -7.46 29.51 8.78
N LYS A 97 -7.13 29.64 10.08
CA LYS A 97 -5.87 29.13 10.62
C LYS A 97 -5.81 27.60 10.65
N GLU A 98 -6.92 26.94 10.98
CA GLU A 98 -7.04 25.47 10.94
C GLU A 98 -6.85 24.95 9.51
N THR A 99 -7.49 25.58 8.52
CA THR A 99 -7.31 25.24 7.09
C THR A 99 -5.85 25.40 6.65
N LEU A 100 -5.18 26.49 7.02
CA LEU A 100 -3.76 26.68 6.72
C LEU A 100 -2.87 25.59 7.34
N ALA A 101 -3.18 25.14 8.56
CA ALA A 101 -2.43 24.08 9.23
C ALA A 101 -2.61 22.72 8.54
N GLU A 102 -3.82 22.45 8.03
CA GLU A 102 -4.12 21.27 7.22
C GLU A 102 -3.37 21.32 5.88
N GLU A 103 -3.43 22.44 5.16
CA GLU A 103 -2.73 22.65 3.89
C GLU A 103 -1.20 22.50 4.07
N ALA A 104 -0.64 23.06 5.15
CA ALA A 104 0.78 22.88 5.50
C ALA A 104 1.15 21.40 5.70
N GLY A 105 0.24 20.59 6.24
CA GLY A 105 0.43 19.15 6.38
C GLY A 105 0.31 18.36 5.08
N ASN A 106 -0.41 18.91 4.09
CA ASN A 106 -0.71 18.27 2.81
C ASN A 106 0.23 18.68 1.67
N ILE A 107 1.27 19.46 1.95
CA ILE A 107 2.34 19.78 0.98
C ILE A 107 2.90 18.48 0.41
N THR A 108 3.02 18.39 -0.91
CA THR A 108 3.56 17.22 -1.63
C THR A 108 4.96 17.50 -2.15
N SER A 109 5.64 16.47 -2.65
CA SER A 109 6.98 16.60 -3.24
C SER A 109 7.05 15.85 -4.55
N GLU A 110 7.10 16.58 -5.67
CA GLU A 110 7.28 15.99 -7.00
C GLU A 110 8.53 15.11 -7.08
N LYS A 111 9.59 15.48 -6.33
CA LYS A 111 10.81 14.68 -6.24
C LYS A 111 10.51 13.32 -5.60
N LEU A 112 9.77 13.31 -4.49
CA LEU A 112 9.38 12.07 -3.83
C LEU A 112 8.46 11.23 -4.73
N ASP A 113 7.49 11.87 -5.38
CA ASP A 113 6.55 11.19 -6.28
C ASP A 113 7.30 10.49 -7.44
N ARG A 114 8.22 11.21 -8.10
CA ARG A 114 9.07 10.63 -9.16
C ARG A 114 9.96 9.50 -8.65
N LEU A 115 10.50 9.61 -7.43
CA LEU A 115 11.30 8.53 -6.86
C LEU A 115 10.44 7.27 -6.63
N LEU A 116 9.21 7.42 -6.14
CA LEU A 116 8.30 6.31 -5.90
C LEU A 116 7.86 5.64 -7.22
N GLU A 117 7.62 6.41 -8.27
CA GLU A 117 7.32 5.90 -9.62
C GLU A 117 8.48 5.09 -10.22
N ASN A 118 9.71 5.47 -9.91
CA ASN A 118 10.93 4.85 -10.44
C ASN A 118 11.53 3.80 -9.48
N GLN A 119 10.69 3.06 -8.75
CA GLN A 119 11.16 1.97 -7.88
C GLN A 119 11.91 0.90 -8.71
N PRO A 120 13.13 0.50 -8.31
CA PRO A 120 13.86 -0.55 -8.98
C PRO A 120 13.10 -1.88 -9.03
N VAL A 121 12.87 -2.38 -10.23
CA VAL A 121 12.25 -3.69 -10.47
C VAL A 121 13.33 -4.72 -10.72
N LYS A 122 13.18 -5.90 -10.11
CA LYS A 122 14.11 -7.00 -10.31
C LYS A 122 13.95 -7.57 -11.72
N GLU A 123 15.03 -7.65 -12.48
CA GLU A 123 15.05 -8.28 -13.80
C GLU A 123 14.66 -9.77 -13.71
N PRO A 124 13.95 -10.31 -14.72
CA PRO A 124 13.61 -11.72 -14.76
C PRO A 124 14.85 -12.59 -14.92
N GLU A 125 14.80 -13.78 -14.33
CA GLU A 125 15.84 -14.81 -14.43
C GLU A 125 15.86 -15.40 -15.84
N LEU A 126 17.03 -15.79 -16.33
CA LEU A 126 17.14 -16.53 -17.59
C LEU A 126 16.36 -17.85 -17.54
N THR A 127 15.73 -18.17 -18.66
CA THR A 127 15.11 -19.47 -18.91
C THR A 127 16.11 -20.44 -19.54
N GLU A 128 15.85 -21.75 -19.40
CA GLU A 128 16.64 -22.80 -20.07
C GLU A 128 16.73 -22.57 -21.58
N ARG A 129 15.62 -22.12 -22.19
CA ARG A 129 15.56 -21.80 -23.62
C ARG A 129 16.51 -20.68 -24.00
N GLU A 130 16.55 -19.59 -23.23
CA GLU A 130 17.44 -18.45 -23.51
C GLU A 130 18.90 -18.85 -23.36
N VAL A 131 19.23 -19.72 -22.40
CA VAL A 131 20.58 -20.30 -22.29
C VAL A 131 20.90 -21.13 -23.54
N MET A 132 20.02 -22.03 -23.96
CA MET A 132 20.24 -22.85 -25.16
C MET A 132 20.26 -22.04 -26.47
N ASP A 133 19.56 -20.90 -26.52
CA ASP A 133 19.57 -19.99 -27.67
C ASP A 133 20.91 -19.24 -27.78
N SER A 134 21.67 -19.13 -26.68
CA SER A 134 23.04 -18.57 -26.67
C SER A 134 24.13 -19.55 -27.13
N TRP A 135 23.83 -20.86 -27.18
CA TRP A 135 24.78 -21.89 -27.57
C TRP A 135 25.11 -21.88 -29.06
N THR A 136 26.28 -22.41 -29.39
CA THR A 136 26.64 -22.67 -30.79
C THR A 136 25.75 -23.77 -31.39
N ILE A 137 25.66 -23.79 -32.73
CA ILE A 137 24.95 -24.84 -33.47
C ILE A 137 25.43 -26.23 -33.06
N LYS A 138 26.74 -26.39 -32.80
CA LYS A 138 27.36 -27.65 -32.41
C LYS A 138 26.89 -28.11 -31.03
N GLU A 139 26.92 -27.23 -30.02
CA GLU A 139 26.48 -27.55 -28.65
C GLU A 139 24.99 -27.89 -28.62
N ARG A 140 24.16 -27.09 -29.32
CA ARG A 140 22.72 -27.33 -29.40
C ARG A 140 22.41 -28.66 -30.10
N ASN A 141 23.08 -28.95 -31.21
CA ASN A 141 22.93 -30.24 -31.87
C ASN A 141 23.41 -31.41 -30.97
N ARG A 142 24.50 -31.22 -30.22
CA ARG A 142 25.01 -32.22 -29.29
C ARG A 142 23.99 -32.55 -28.20
N PHE A 143 23.44 -31.54 -27.55
CA PHE A 143 22.41 -31.70 -26.52
C PHE A 143 21.19 -32.48 -27.04
N LEU A 144 20.62 -32.03 -28.16
CA LEU A 144 19.45 -32.69 -28.78
C LEU A 144 19.75 -34.13 -29.21
N SER A 145 20.96 -34.39 -29.70
CA SER A 145 21.41 -35.73 -30.08
C SER A 145 21.54 -36.65 -28.86
N LEU A 146 22.09 -36.13 -27.75
CA LEU A 146 22.20 -36.86 -26.49
C LEU A 146 20.82 -37.16 -25.90
N GLU A 147 19.90 -36.19 -25.88
CA GLU A 147 18.52 -36.41 -25.43
C GLU A 147 17.82 -37.50 -26.25
N THR A 148 17.92 -37.42 -27.58
CA THR A 148 17.35 -38.42 -28.48
C THR A 148 17.95 -39.81 -28.23
N LYS A 149 19.28 -39.87 -28.10
CA LYS A 149 20.01 -41.12 -27.87
C LYS A 149 19.63 -41.77 -26.54
N CYS A 150 19.57 -40.98 -25.46
CA CYS A 150 19.10 -41.44 -24.15
C CYS A 150 17.66 -41.96 -24.24
N ALA A 151 16.76 -41.21 -24.86
CA ALA A 151 15.35 -41.59 -24.98
C ALA A 151 15.17 -42.89 -25.77
N VAL A 152 15.83 -43.03 -26.92
CA VAL A 152 15.70 -44.21 -27.80
C VAL A 152 16.32 -45.45 -27.16
N ILE A 153 17.59 -45.38 -26.77
CA ILE A 153 18.29 -46.55 -26.20
C ILE A 153 17.65 -46.91 -24.87
N GLY A 154 17.39 -45.92 -24.00
CA GLY A 154 16.77 -46.12 -22.70
C GLY A 154 15.43 -46.82 -22.79
N LYS A 155 14.56 -46.41 -23.73
CA LYS A 155 13.27 -47.09 -23.98
C LYS A 155 13.48 -48.53 -24.48
N PHE A 156 14.42 -48.75 -25.40
CA PHE A 156 14.63 -50.06 -26.01
C PHE A 156 15.14 -51.11 -25.02
N ILE A 157 16.00 -50.72 -24.07
CA ILE A 157 16.60 -51.60 -23.06
C ILE A 157 15.95 -51.51 -21.67
N HIS A 158 14.90 -50.70 -21.49
CA HIS A 158 14.10 -50.67 -20.26
C HIS A 158 13.57 -52.09 -19.95
N PRO A 159 13.29 -52.47 -18.69
CA PRO A 159 12.68 -53.77 -18.38
C PRO A 159 11.45 -54.10 -19.23
N ASP A 160 10.62 -53.10 -19.52
CA ASP A 160 9.44 -53.21 -20.39
C ASP A 160 9.71 -52.88 -21.88
N GLY A 161 10.99 -52.76 -22.25
CA GLY A 161 11.42 -52.41 -23.61
C GLY A 161 11.50 -53.62 -24.54
N ASP A 162 11.39 -53.37 -25.84
CA ASP A 162 11.33 -54.41 -26.87
C ASP A 162 12.53 -55.38 -26.80
N TYR A 163 13.74 -54.85 -26.55
CA TYR A 163 14.94 -55.68 -26.45
C TYR A 163 14.94 -56.52 -25.18
N SER A 164 14.57 -55.94 -24.05
CA SER A 164 14.52 -56.64 -22.76
C SER A 164 13.45 -57.73 -22.74
N ALA A 165 12.30 -57.48 -23.36
CA ALA A 165 11.25 -58.48 -23.55
C ALA A 165 11.75 -59.63 -24.43
N ALA A 166 12.33 -59.33 -25.61
CA ALA A 166 12.88 -60.36 -26.51
C ALA A 166 14.02 -61.15 -25.84
N ARG A 167 14.89 -60.48 -25.09
CA ARG A 167 15.98 -61.11 -24.31
C ARG A 167 15.43 -62.05 -23.24
N SER A 168 14.39 -61.64 -22.51
CA SER A 168 13.78 -62.45 -21.46
C SER A 168 13.11 -63.71 -22.03
N MET A 169 12.32 -63.54 -23.10
CA MET A 169 11.71 -64.65 -23.82
C MET A 169 12.76 -65.61 -24.39
N TYR A 170 13.86 -65.08 -24.94
CA TYR A 170 14.96 -65.90 -25.45
C TYR A 170 15.55 -66.78 -24.34
N MET A 171 15.82 -66.22 -23.16
CA MET A 171 16.36 -66.97 -22.02
C MET A 171 15.40 -68.05 -21.52
N GLU A 172 14.10 -67.75 -21.47
CA GLU A 172 13.07 -68.75 -21.12
C GLU A 172 13.04 -69.92 -22.11
N ARG A 173 13.13 -69.64 -23.42
CA ARG A 173 13.13 -70.69 -24.46
C ARG A 173 14.44 -71.48 -24.49
N MET A 174 15.57 -70.88 -24.13
CA MET A 174 16.83 -71.61 -23.98
C MET A 174 16.80 -72.56 -22.78
N ALA A 175 16.11 -72.19 -21.69
CA ALA A 175 15.90 -73.07 -20.54
C ALA A 175 14.87 -74.19 -20.84
N ALA A 176 13.84 -73.89 -21.63
CA ALA A 176 12.78 -74.83 -22.03
C ALA A 176 12.64 -74.88 -23.57
N PRO A 177 13.51 -75.63 -24.28
CA PRO A 177 13.59 -75.62 -25.74
C PRO A 177 12.42 -76.34 -26.43
N LYS A 178 11.51 -76.96 -25.67
CA LYS A 178 10.30 -77.61 -26.18
C LYS A 178 9.07 -77.11 -25.42
N SER A 179 7.98 -76.83 -26.15
CA SER A 179 6.67 -76.59 -25.55
C SER A 179 5.62 -77.50 -26.17
N VAL A 180 4.67 -77.95 -25.35
CA VAL A 180 3.56 -78.82 -25.77
C VAL A 180 2.27 -78.01 -25.69
N GLU A 181 1.52 -77.92 -26.78
CA GLU A 181 0.17 -77.36 -26.79
C GLU A 181 -0.82 -78.47 -27.17
N GLU A 182 -1.81 -78.70 -26.31
CA GLU A 182 -2.89 -79.64 -26.56
C GLU A 182 -4.05 -78.91 -27.25
N ASN A 183 -4.41 -79.33 -28.46
CA ASN A 183 -5.55 -78.79 -29.19
C ASN A 183 -6.56 -79.90 -29.50
N GLY A 184 -7.44 -80.16 -28.53
CA GLY A 184 -8.49 -81.18 -28.67
C GLY A 184 -7.91 -82.60 -28.78
N ARG A 185 -7.91 -83.17 -29.98
CA ARG A 185 -7.43 -84.55 -30.25
C ARG A 185 -5.95 -84.62 -30.66
N ASP A 186 -5.33 -83.50 -31.02
CA ASP A 186 -3.96 -83.45 -31.52
C ASP A 186 -3.04 -82.72 -30.53
N THR A 187 -1.86 -83.27 -30.29
CA THR A 187 -0.80 -82.67 -29.48
C THR A 187 0.28 -82.09 -30.39
N LEU A 188 0.53 -80.78 -30.30
CA LEU A 188 1.60 -80.11 -31.04
C LEU A 188 2.83 -79.93 -30.15
N VAL A 189 3.99 -80.37 -30.64
CA VAL A 189 5.28 -80.15 -29.96
C VAL A 189 6.08 -79.12 -30.74
N TYR A 190 6.23 -77.94 -30.17
CA TYR A 190 7.10 -76.90 -30.71
C TYR A 190 8.52 -77.08 -30.18
N THR A 191 9.51 -76.99 -31.06
CA THR A 191 10.93 -76.98 -30.69
C THR A 191 11.53 -75.67 -31.13
N TYR A 192 12.19 -74.98 -30.21
CA TYR A 192 12.83 -73.68 -30.45
C TYR A 192 14.32 -73.88 -30.69
N TYR A 193 14.84 -73.23 -31.74
CA TYR A 193 16.26 -73.22 -32.05
C TYR A 193 16.77 -71.77 -32.02
N PRO A 194 17.87 -71.48 -31.32
CA PRO A 194 18.46 -70.16 -31.34
C PRO A 194 19.07 -69.87 -32.72
N ASN A 195 18.80 -68.68 -33.25
CA ASN A 195 19.43 -68.19 -34.49
C ASN A 195 20.62 -67.25 -34.21
N VAL A 196 20.84 -66.89 -32.95
CA VAL A 196 21.87 -65.96 -32.46
C VAL A 196 22.43 -66.56 -31.17
N ASP A 197 23.73 -66.37 -30.90
CA ASP A 197 24.34 -66.90 -29.68
C ASP A 197 23.87 -66.14 -28.43
N ALA A 198 23.74 -66.83 -27.29
CA ALA A 198 23.32 -66.21 -26.04
C ALA A 198 24.31 -65.12 -25.57
N ALA A 199 25.61 -65.31 -25.79
CA ALA A 199 26.61 -64.31 -25.46
C ALA A 199 26.50 -63.07 -26.37
N GLU A 200 26.08 -63.22 -27.63
CA GLU A 200 25.85 -62.09 -28.54
C GLU A 200 24.66 -61.23 -28.07
N VAL A 201 23.57 -61.85 -27.60
CA VAL A 201 22.40 -61.14 -27.03
C VAL A 201 22.78 -60.36 -25.76
N GLU A 202 23.51 -60.98 -24.84
CA GLU A 202 23.98 -60.31 -23.62
C GLU A 202 24.99 -59.20 -23.92
N THR A 203 25.92 -59.45 -24.84
CA THR A 203 26.94 -58.46 -25.24
C THR A 203 26.30 -57.20 -25.81
N LEU A 204 25.30 -57.36 -26.69
CA LEU A 204 24.58 -56.23 -27.24
C LEU A 204 23.81 -55.46 -26.14
N PHE A 205 23.11 -56.15 -25.23
CA PHE A 205 22.42 -55.50 -24.10
C PHE A 205 23.38 -54.64 -23.27
N PHE A 206 24.50 -55.21 -22.83
CA PHE A 206 25.47 -54.49 -22.00
C PHE A 206 26.15 -53.36 -22.76
N SER A 207 26.38 -53.51 -24.07
CA SER A 207 26.91 -52.43 -24.92
C SER A 207 25.95 -51.25 -25.00
N LEU A 208 24.65 -51.50 -25.25
CA LEU A 208 23.61 -50.48 -25.29
C LEU A 208 23.42 -49.83 -23.92
N GLN A 209 23.50 -50.60 -22.84
CA GLN A 209 23.44 -50.08 -21.48
C GLN A 209 24.65 -49.18 -21.15
N ALA A 210 25.86 -49.56 -21.58
CA ALA A 210 27.05 -48.74 -21.42
C ALA A 210 26.95 -47.43 -22.22
N GLU A 211 26.48 -47.53 -23.47
CA GLU A 211 26.27 -46.39 -24.35
C GLU A 211 25.22 -45.42 -23.81
N HIS A 212 24.09 -45.93 -23.30
CA HIS A 212 23.06 -45.14 -22.63
C HIS A 212 23.62 -44.43 -21.39
N ARG A 213 24.34 -45.14 -20.51
CA ARG A 213 24.94 -44.55 -19.30
C ARG A 213 25.94 -43.43 -19.64
N SER A 214 26.75 -43.62 -20.67
CA SER A 214 27.69 -42.60 -21.14
C SER A 214 26.97 -41.37 -21.68
N ALA A 215 25.95 -41.55 -22.53
CA ALA A 215 25.17 -40.45 -23.08
C ALA A 215 24.41 -39.69 -21.99
N GLN A 216 23.85 -40.41 -21.02
CA GLN A 216 23.14 -39.84 -19.88
C GLN A 216 24.05 -38.99 -19.00
N ALA A 217 25.26 -39.48 -18.72
CA ALA A 217 26.23 -38.74 -17.92
C ALA A 217 26.62 -37.41 -18.59
N GLU A 218 26.85 -37.43 -19.90
CA GLU A 218 27.16 -36.21 -20.66
C GLU A 218 25.97 -35.24 -20.73
N LEU A 219 24.77 -35.75 -20.98
CA LEU A 219 23.54 -34.94 -20.98
C LEU A 219 23.32 -34.26 -19.63
N ASN A 220 23.53 -34.99 -18.53
CA ASN A 220 23.41 -34.43 -17.19
C ASN A 220 24.46 -33.34 -16.93
N GLY A 221 25.67 -33.47 -17.48
CA GLY A 221 26.67 -32.41 -17.45
C GLY A 221 26.17 -31.13 -18.13
N MET A 222 25.65 -31.23 -19.36
CA MET A 222 25.12 -30.07 -20.07
C MET A 222 23.90 -29.45 -19.37
N LYS A 223 23.02 -30.27 -18.75
CA LYS A 223 21.91 -29.77 -17.93
C LYS A 223 22.40 -29.02 -16.71
N HIS A 224 23.43 -29.53 -16.05
CA HIS A 224 24.07 -28.83 -14.93
C HIS A 224 24.69 -27.50 -15.35
N ASP A 225 25.32 -27.43 -16.52
CA ASP A 225 25.89 -26.18 -17.05
C ASP A 225 24.78 -25.12 -17.29
N ILE A 226 23.59 -25.55 -17.75
CA ILE A 226 22.42 -24.66 -17.87
C ILE A 226 22.01 -24.14 -16.49
N GLU A 227 21.83 -25.04 -15.51
CA GLU A 227 21.47 -24.65 -14.14
C GLU A 227 22.48 -23.68 -13.53
N GLN A 228 23.78 -23.91 -13.73
CA GLN A 228 24.85 -23.04 -13.25
C GLN A 228 24.79 -21.66 -13.92
N THR A 229 24.54 -21.62 -15.22
CA THR A 229 24.42 -20.36 -15.98
C THR A 229 23.24 -19.52 -15.45
N ILE A 230 22.08 -20.15 -15.25
CA ILE A 230 20.90 -19.50 -14.67
C ILE A 230 21.19 -19.02 -13.24
N ALA A 231 21.88 -19.82 -12.43
CA ALA A 231 22.22 -19.46 -11.05
C ALA A 231 23.18 -18.25 -10.99
N VAL A 232 24.17 -18.17 -11.88
CA VAL A 232 25.09 -17.03 -11.98
C VAL A 232 24.35 -15.76 -12.41
N ASP A 233 23.54 -15.83 -13.47
CA ASP A 233 22.72 -14.70 -13.94
C ASP A 233 21.78 -14.19 -12.85
N LYS A 234 21.09 -15.11 -12.15
CA LYS A 234 20.21 -14.81 -11.02
C LYS A 234 20.97 -14.09 -9.91
N ALA A 235 22.17 -14.56 -9.55
CA ALA A 235 22.97 -13.95 -8.50
C ALA A 235 23.40 -12.53 -8.88
N GLU A 236 23.86 -12.34 -10.13
CA GLU A 236 24.29 -11.05 -10.64
C GLU A 236 23.13 -10.04 -10.69
N LYS A 237 21.99 -10.42 -11.30
CA LYS A 237 20.78 -9.58 -11.36
C LYS A 237 20.25 -9.25 -9.97
N SER A 238 20.26 -10.21 -9.05
CA SER A 238 19.85 -9.99 -7.66
C SER A 238 20.79 -9.00 -6.94
N GLY A 239 22.10 -9.10 -7.17
CA GLY A 239 23.08 -8.17 -6.62
C GLY A 239 22.90 -6.75 -7.18
N ARG A 240 22.73 -6.61 -8.50
CA ARG A 240 22.45 -5.31 -9.15
C ARG A 240 21.17 -4.68 -8.63
N TRP A 241 20.09 -5.47 -8.51
CA TRP A 241 18.83 -5.02 -7.94
C TRP A 241 18.98 -4.60 -6.48
N ALA A 242 19.68 -5.37 -5.64
CA ALA A 242 19.86 -5.04 -4.23
C ALA A 242 20.59 -3.70 -4.03
N VAL A 243 21.67 -3.45 -4.80
CA VAL A 243 22.39 -2.17 -4.78
C VAL A 243 21.50 -1.03 -5.25
N ALA A 244 20.74 -1.22 -6.33
CA ALA A 244 19.81 -0.21 -6.83
C ALA A 244 18.70 0.10 -5.81
N GLN A 245 18.16 -0.94 -5.17
CA GLN A 245 17.11 -0.85 -4.17
C GLN A 245 17.57 -0.14 -2.90
N GLU A 246 18.81 -0.39 -2.46
CA GLU A 246 19.42 0.31 -1.32
C GLU A 246 19.60 1.81 -1.62
N LYS A 247 20.14 2.15 -2.79
CA LYS A 247 20.30 3.56 -3.22
C LYS A 247 18.95 4.26 -3.31
N TRP A 248 17.98 3.63 -3.96
CA TRP A 248 16.61 4.15 -4.06
C TRP A 248 15.99 4.37 -2.67
N ALA A 249 16.13 3.40 -1.77
CA ALA A 249 15.58 3.49 -0.42
C ALA A 249 16.21 4.66 0.37
N ALA A 250 17.52 4.86 0.24
CA ALA A 250 18.21 5.99 0.86
C ALA A 250 17.73 7.34 0.30
N GLU A 251 17.58 7.46 -1.02
CA GLU A 251 17.07 8.68 -1.67
C GLU A 251 15.62 8.99 -1.26
N VAL A 252 14.76 7.97 -1.19
CA VAL A 252 13.37 8.10 -0.72
C VAL A 252 13.34 8.53 0.74
N ALA A 253 14.20 7.95 1.59
CA ALA A 253 14.27 8.33 3.01
C ALA A 253 14.65 9.80 3.18
N LEU A 254 15.68 10.26 2.46
CA LEU A 254 16.09 11.67 2.47
C LEU A 254 14.99 12.60 1.93
N ALA A 255 14.32 12.22 0.84
CA ALA A 255 13.24 13.01 0.28
C ALA A 255 12.02 13.12 1.22
N ARG A 256 11.72 12.04 1.97
CA ARG A 256 10.68 12.04 3.01
C ARG A 256 11.06 12.92 4.19
N GLU A 257 12.31 12.86 4.65
CA GLU A 257 12.80 13.71 5.73
C GLU A 257 12.71 15.19 5.35
N GLU A 258 13.15 15.55 4.14
CA GLU A 258 13.05 16.91 3.63
C GLU A 258 11.60 17.40 3.58
N LEU A 259 10.69 16.59 3.04
CA LEU A 259 9.27 16.92 2.97
C LEU A 259 8.67 17.10 4.38
N ASN A 260 9.03 16.23 5.33
CA ASN A 260 8.56 16.35 6.70
C ASN A 260 9.10 17.62 7.36
N ARG A 261 10.36 17.98 7.12
CA ARG A 261 10.94 19.24 7.60
C ARG A 261 10.21 20.44 7.02
N GLU A 262 9.95 20.46 5.72
CA GLU A 262 9.20 21.56 5.07
C GLU A 262 7.77 21.68 5.63
N ARG A 263 7.06 20.55 5.80
CA ARG A 263 5.74 20.53 6.43
C ARG A 263 5.77 21.08 7.86
N GLU A 264 6.79 20.70 8.64
CA GLU A 264 6.95 21.16 10.02
C GLU A 264 7.30 22.66 10.10
N GLU A 265 8.20 23.14 9.24
CA GLU A 265 8.51 24.57 9.11
C GLU A 265 7.25 25.38 8.77
N LYS A 266 6.46 24.91 7.80
CA LYS A 266 5.21 25.56 7.41
C LYS A 266 4.16 25.52 8.52
N ARG A 267 4.05 24.43 9.27
CA ARG A 267 3.19 24.36 10.46
C ARG A 267 3.59 25.37 11.52
N LYS A 268 4.89 25.55 11.77
CA LYS A 268 5.40 26.58 12.70
C LYS A 268 5.12 27.99 12.22
N GLU A 269 5.27 28.26 10.92
CA GLU A 269 4.88 29.55 10.32
C GLU A 269 3.39 29.82 10.55
N VAL A 270 2.52 28.84 10.28
CA VAL A 270 1.08 28.95 10.54
C VAL A 270 0.79 29.16 12.03
N GLU A 271 1.44 28.40 12.92
CA GLU A 271 1.26 28.54 14.37
C GLU A 271 1.62 29.95 14.86
N ALA A 272 2.67 30.55 14.29
CA ALA A 272 3.13 31.89 14.64
C ALA A 272 2.12 32.99 14.26
N LEU A 273 1.27 32.77 13.25
CA LEU A 273 0.26 33.74 12.79
C LEU A 273 -0.67 34.18 13.93
N LYS A 274 -0.81 35.49 14.11
CA LYS A 274 -1.70 36.09 15.12
C LYS A 274 -2.92 36.70 14.47
N ILE A 275 -4.10 36.45 15.03
CA ILE A 275 -5.37 37.02 14.58
C ILE A 275 -5.39 38.51 14.94
N VAL A 276 -5.41 39.37 13.93
CA VAL A 276 -5.44 40.82 14.09
C VAL A 276 -6.88 41.24 14.35
N ILE A 277 -7.10 42.11 15.35
CA ILE A 277 -8.40 42.72 15.59
C ILE A 277 -8.53 43.99 14.74
N PRO A 278 -9.53 44.06 13.83
CA PRO A 278 -9.80 45.25 13.04
C PRO A 278 -10.15 46.45 13.92
N ASP A 279 -9.83 47.66 13.46
CA ASP A 279 -10.03 48.89 14.26
C ASP A 279 -11.49 49.08 14.69
N ASN A 280 -12.45 48.74 13.83
CA ASN A 280 -13.89 48.83 14.11
C ASN A 280 -14.40 47.80 15.14
N LEU A 281 -13.60 46.79 15.48
CA LEU A 281 -13.90 45.80 16.52
C LEU A 281 -13.05 45.99 17.80
N ARG A 282 -12.03 46.87 17.74
CA ARG A 282 -11.05 47.04 18.83
C ARG A 282 -11.70 47.51 20.13
N GLN A 283 -12.67 48.42 20.06
CA GLN A 283 -13.36 48.91 21.25
C GLN A 283 -14.12 47.80 21.98
N ILE A 284 -14.79 46.92 21.23
CA ILE A 284 -15.53 45.77 21.77
C ILE A 284 -14.56 44.79 22.43
N TYR A 285 -13.47 44.47 21.73
CA TYR A 285 -12.41 43.61 22.23
C TYR A 285 -11.76 44.12 23.53
N GLU A 286 -11.34 45.38 23.58
CA GLU A 286 -10.66 45.96 24.76
C GLU A 286 -11.57 46.03 25.98
N ARG A 287 -12.89 46.13 25.78
CA ARG A 287 -13.86 46.06 26.87
C ARG A 287 -13.94 44.65 27.46
N LEU A 288 -14.00 43.63 26.61
CA LEU A 288 -14.05 42.23 27.05
C LEU A 288 -12.74 41.76 27.69
N ARG A 289 -11.60 42.28 27.24
CA ARG A 289 -10.27 41.94 27.77
C ARG A 289 -10.05 42.38 29.22
N LYS A 290 -10.79 43.38 29.70
CA LYS A 290 -10.65 43.96 31.05
C LYS A 290 -11.34 43.15 32.14
N PHE A 291 -12.16 42.17 31.75
CA PHE A 291 -12.79 41.19 32.63
C PHE A 291 -11.93 39.93 32.70
#